data_AF-A0A2P4S7G1-F1
#
_entry.id   AF-A0A2P4S7G1-F1
#
_cell.length_a   1.000
_cell.length_b   1.000
_cell.length_c   1.000
_cell.angle_alpha   90.00
_cell.angle_beta   90.00
_cell.angle_gamma   90.00
#
_symmetry.space_group_name_H-M   'P 1'
#
loop_
_entity.id
_entity.type
_entity.pdbx_description
1 polymer ?
#
loop_
_entity_poly.entity_id
_entity_poly.type
_entity_poly.pdbx_seq_one_letter_code
_entity_poly.pdbx_strand_id
1 'polypeptide(L)'
;DKHGPALPLAPALLELVSDCERHAALYRKLTGSILAGCIQVVLGQIEEHRRSQRPISVPFFDVFLHNLCRSSSVEVKEDKCWEKVQVSSNPHRASKLTDRNPKTYWESNGSTGSHYITIHIQCGVVVREMSMLVASEDSSYMPARVVVLGGDSPTDIRTELNAVTVLPSASRVVLLENMTRFWPVIQIRVKRCQQGGIDTRVRGIEVLGPKPTFWPIFKEQLCQRTFLFCSARVHAWCQEIHRDRGQLLQLFGKLNRALQHEQDFADRFLPDDEAARALGRTCWEALVTPVVQSITSPDPSGISPLAWLLGEYLGSAEPPRGDAFGSCVRRLTQLLVHVDPGGTEPEEAGAGGGKEGRKKETPGRVAVAVKSGGLWDMVRCWRGVVQQQVQRFLEMSGQAPDVVERYCALYRRLRGAMEELFGQQAAFVAALGQGFAGALLQLSFLTTLHVSEQFARYLDRKVQEL
;
A
#
# COMPACT_ATOMS: atom_id res chain seq x y z
N ASP A 1 41.40 -41.73 55.70
CA ASP A 1 41.41 -40.28 55.97
C ASP A 1 42.34 -39.57 55.02
N LYS A 2 42.00 -38.55 54.23
CA LYS A 2 40.73 -37.88 53.89
C LYS A 2 40.98 -37.29 52.49
N HIS A 3 40.13 -37.64 51.52
CA HIS A 3 40.08 -36.96 50.23
C HIS A 3 39.69 -35.48 50.47
N GLY A 4 40.47 -34.55 49.92
CA GLY A 4 40.11 -33.13 49.92
C GLY A 4 38.77 -32.91 49.21
N PRO A 5 37.97 -31.91 49.60
CA PRO A 5 36.65 -31.73 49.06
C PRO A 5 36.76 -31.37 47.58
N ALA A 6 36.23 -32.22 46.71
CA ALA A 6 36.01 -31.85 45.32
C ALA A 6 35.04 -30.67 45.31
N LEU A 7 35.55 -29.47 44.98
CA LEU A 7 34.73 -28.30 44.69
C LEU A 7 33.64 -28.72 43.69
N PRO A 8 32.36 -28.40 43.94
CA PRO A 8 31.30 -28.79 43.04
C PRO A 8 31.47 -27.98 41.75
N LEU A 9 32.05 -28.63 40.75
CA LEU A 9 32.41 -28.07 39.44
C LEU A 9 31.17 -27.55 38.69
N ALA A 10 30.00 -28.14 38.96
CA ALA A 10 28.74 -27.82 38.30
C ALA A 10 28.18 -26.41 38.67
N PRO A 11 28.08 -26.02 39.95
CA PRO A 11 27.74 -24.64 40.35
C PRO A 11 28.66 -23.57 39.75
N ALA A 12 29.98 -23.81 39.74
CA ALA A 12 30.94 -22.86 39.22
C ALA A 12 30.83 -22.69 37.69
N LEU A 13 30.57 -23.78 36.95
CA LEU A 13 30.31 -23.73 35.51
C LEU A 13 28.97 -23.05 35.19
N LEU A 14 27.94 -23.23 36.02
CA LEU A 14 26.64 -22.54 35.89
C LEU A 14 26.76 -21.02 36.09
N GLU A 15 27.55 -20.59 37.08
CA GLU A 15 27.85 -19.15 37.25
C GLU A 15 28.60 -18.58 36.05
N LEU A 16 29.61 -19.29 35.54
CA LEU A 16 30.38 -18.86 34.38
C LEU A 16 29.53 -18.76 33.11
N VAL A 17 28.62 -19.72 32.90
CA VAL A 17 27.64 -19.68 31.79
C VAL A 17 26.67 -18.52 31.95
N SER A 18 26.14 -18.28 33.15
CA SER A 18 25.26 -17.15 33.46
C SER A 18 25.94 -15.79 33.20
N ASP A 19 27.21 -15.66 33.60
CA ASP A 19 27.99 -14.46 33.32
C ASP A 19 28.30 -14.30 31.83
N CYS A 20 28.63 -15.37 31.11
CA CYS A 20 28.77 -15.33 29.65
C CYS A 20 27.47 -14.93 28.95
N GLU A 21 26.31 -15.41 29.42
CA GLU A 21 24.99 -15.02 28.91
C GLU A 21 24.69 -13.54 29.16
N ARG A 22 25.04 -13.03 30.34
CA ARG A 22 24.91 -11.61 30.70
C ARG A 22 25.80 -10.73 29.81
N HIS A 23 27.05 -11.12 29.56
CA HIS A 23 27.94 -10.41 28.63
C HIS A 23 27.43 -10.47 27.18
N ALA A 24 26.92 -11.62 26.74
CA ALA A 24 26.30 -11.76 25.42
C ALA A 24 25.06 -10.89 25.26
N ALA A 25 24.23 -10.77 26.31
CA ALA A 25 23.06 -9.89 26.32
C ALA A 25 23.45 -8.40 26.28
N LEU A 26 24.48 -8.00 27.02
CA LEU A 26 25.03 -6.64 26.98
C LEU A 26 25.62 -6.31 25.61
N TYR A 27 26.38 -7.22 25.01
CA TYR A 27 26.93 -7.05 23.67
C TYR A 27 25.81 -6.88 22.64
N ARG A 28 24.75 -7.72 22.68
CA ARG A 28 23.57 -7.57 21.80
C ARG A 28 22.89 -6.21 21.97
N LYS A 29 22.73 -5.71 23.20
CA LYS A 29 22.16 -4.39 23.48
C LYS A 29 23.04 -3.25 22.93
N LEU A 30 24.35 -3.34 23.14
CA LEU A 30 25.31 -2.36 22.63
C LEU A 30 25.32 -2.33 21.09
N THR A 31 25.39 -3.50 20.45
CA THR A 31 25.33 -3.62 18.99
C THR A 31 24.02 -3.05 18.43
N GLY A 32 22.88 -3.32 19.09
CA GLY A 32 21.58 -2.74 18.72
C GLY A 32 21.55 -1.22 18.83
N SER A 33 22.12 -0.65 19.91
CA SER A 33 22.19 0.80 20.12
C SER A 33 23.12 1.49 19.12
N ILE A 34 24.29 0.92 18.84
CA ILE A 34 25.24 1.44 17.83
C ILE A 34 24.58 1.43 16.45
N LEU A 35 23.95 0.32 16.07
CA LEU A 35 23.31 0.21 14.77
C LEU A 35 22.11 1.16 14.62
N ALA A 36 21.32 1.36 15.68
CA ALA A 36 20.29 2.38 15.72
C ALA A 36 20.89 3.78 15.49
N GLY A 37 22.02 4.09 16.14
CA GLY A 37 22.77 5.33 15.89
C GLY A 37 23.23 5.48 14.44
N CYS A 38 23.78 4.42 13.84
CA CYS A 38 24.17 4.41 12.43
C CYS A 38 22.97 4.65 11.50
N ILE A 39 21.83 4.01 11.76
CA ILE A 39 20.59 4.23 11.01
C ILE A 39 20.17 5.70 11.07
N GLN A 40 20.23 6.33 12.25
CA GLN A 40 19.90 7.75 12.41
C GLN A 40 20.84 8.67 11.62
N VAL A 41 22.14 8.39 11.62
CA VAL A 41 23.13 9.14 10.84
C VAL A 41 22.87 9.00 9.35
N VAL A 42 22.63 7.78 8.87
CA VAL A 42 22.34 7.46 7.47
C VAL A 42 21.06 8.16 7.01
N LEU A 43 19.98 8.10 7.80
CA LEU A 43 18.73 8.82 7.50
C LEU A 43 18.94 10.33 7.47
N GLY A 44 19.74 10.88 8.40
CA GLY A 44 20.09 12.31 8.41
C GLY A 44 20.88 12.74 7.16
N GLN A 45 21.78 11.90 6.67
CA GLN A 45 22.55 12.16 5.45
C GLN A 45 21.68 12.06 4.19
N ILE A 46 20.70 11.15 4.15
CA ILE A 46 19.71 11.10 3.07
C ILE A 46 18.86 12.38 3.05
N GLU A 47 18.45 12.87 4.21
CA GLU A 47 17.74 14.16 4.30
C GLU A 47 18.61 15.33 3.82
N GLU A 48 19.88 15.37 4.21
CA GLU A 48 20.80 16.42 3.77
C GLU A 48 21.06 16.36 2.26
N HIS A 49 21.18 15.16 1.70
CA HIS A 49 21.24 14.95 0.25
C HIS A 49 20.00 15.51 -0.45
N ARG A 50 18.80 15.25 0.08
CA ARG A 50 17.54 15.80 -0.46
C ARG A 50 17.45 17.32 -0.37
N ARG A 51 17.97 17.94 0.70
CA ARG A 51 17.96 19.39 0.89
C ARG A 51 18.98 20.11 0.02
N SER A 52 20.20 19.57 -0.05
CA SER A 52 21.36 20.26 -0.65
C SER A 52 21.72 19.76 -2.05
N GLN A 53 21.14 18.65 -2.50
CA GLN A 53 21.51 17.90 -3.71
C GLN A 53 23.00 17.47 -3.75
N ARG A 54 23.69 17.52 -2.61
CA ARG A 54 25.08 17.07 -2.49
C ARG A 54 25.12 15.56 -2.35
N PRO A 55 26.12 14.87 -2.90
CA PRO A 55 26.22 13.41 -2.78
C PRO A 55 26.27 12.98 -1.32
N ILE A 56 25.69 11.81 -1.02
CA ILE A 56 25.69 11.24 0.33
C ILE A 56 27.13 10.92 0.74
N SER A 57 27.64 11.61 1.76
CA SER A 57 29.02 11.45 2.26
C SER A 57 29.10 10.41 3.38
N VAL A 58 28.50 9.24 3.17
CA VAL A 58 28.60 8.11 4.11
C VAL A 58 29.51 7.05 3.48
N PRO A 59 30.67 6.73 4.09
CA PRO A 59 31.52 5.66 3.61
C PRO A 59 30.74 4.34 3.56
N PHE A 60 30.85 3.61 2.44
CA PHE A 60 30.19 2.33 2.25
C PHE A 60 28.65 2.36 2.41
N PHE A 61 28.01 3.49 2.12
CA PHE A 61 26.55 3.67 2.21
C PHE A 61 25.78 2.54 1.52
N ASP A 62 26.14 2.24 0.27
CA ASP A 62 25.49 1.20 -0.54
C ASP A 62 25.63 -0.19 0.12
N VAL A 63 26.82 -0.46 0.66
CA VAL A 63 27.13 -1.71 1.37
C VAL A 63 26.35 -1.78 2.69
N PHE A 64 26.16 -0.66 3.39
CA PHE A 64 25.37 -0.59 4.62
C PHE A 64 23.89 -0.89 4.34
N LEU A 65 23.28 -0.22 3.35
CA LEU A 65 21.90 -0.48 2.94
C LEU A 65 21.72 -1.93 2.47
N HIS A 66 22.61 -2.40 1.60
CA HIS A 66 22.58 -3.77 1.13
C HIS A 66 22.76 -4.79 2.25
N ASN A 67 23.52 -4.52 3.32
CA ASN A 67 23.66 -5.42 4.48
C ASN A 67 22.46 -5.38 5.43
N LEU A 68 21.83 -4.22 5.60
CA LEU A 68 20.55 -4.12 6.31
C LEU A 68 19.50 -4.99 5.64
N CYS A 69 19.49 -4.99 4.29
CA CYS A 69 18.58 -5.78 3.48
C CYS A 69 18.98 -7.25 3.36
N ARG A 70 20.25 -7.60 3.11
CA ARG A 70 20.73 -8.99 2.96
C ARG A 70 20.51 -9.84 4.21
N SER A 71 20.46 -9.22 5.38
CA SER A 71 20.13 -9.98 6.58
C SER A 71 18.70 -10.56 6.49
N SER A 72 17.82 -10.08 5.61
CA SER A 72 16.48 -10.63 5.41
C SER A 72 16.50 -11.95 4.62
N SER A 73 17.56 -12.23 3.86
CA SER A 73 17.68 -13.41 2.99
C SER A 73 18.54 -14.54 3.58
N VAL A 74 19.27 -14.31 4.67
CA VAL A 74 20.03 -15.36 5.37
C VAL A 74 19.16 -15.98 6.46
N GLU A 75 18.78 -17.23 6.25
CA GLU A 75 17.93 -18.04 7.13
C GLU A 75 18.49 -18.08 8.56
N VAL A 76 17.64 -17.77 9.54
CA VAL A 76 17.98 -17.97 10.95
C VAL A 76 17.71 -19.41 11.34
N LYS A 77 18.67 -20.03 12.02
CA LYS A 77 18.47 -21.32 12.69
C LYS A 77 17.30 -21.22 13.67
N GLU A 78 16.43 -22.23 13.67
CA GLU A 78 15.10 -22.32 14.31
C GLU A 78 15.04 -21.87 15.78
N ASP A 79 16.15 -21.95 16.53
CA ASP A 79 16.21 -21.66 17.97
C ASP A 79 16.07 -20.17 18.32
N LYS A 80 15.96 -19.30 17.31
CA LYS A 80 15.87 -17.83 17.46
C LYS A 80 14.60 -17.23 16.83
N CYS A 81 13.63 -18.04 16.40
CA CYS A 81 12.42 -17.54 15.74
C CYS A 81 11.23 -17.39 16.71
N TRP A 82 11.31 -17.96 17.91
CA TRP A 82 10.22 -18.00 18.89
C TRP A 82 10.75 -17.77 20.31
N GLU A 83 9.92 -17.20 21.18
CA GLU A 83 10.25 -16.88 22.59
C GLU A 83 9.80 -17.98 23.54
N LYS A 84 8.62 -18.57 23.27
CA LYS A 84 8.03 -19.60 24.14
C LYS A 84 7.09 -20.51 23.36
N VAL A 85 7.09 -21.80 23.72
CA VAL A 85 6.09 -22.79 23.27
C VAL A 85 5.23 -23.21 24.46
N GLN A 86 3.92 -23.25 24.26
CA GLN A 86 2.91 -23.72 25.22
C GLN A 86 2.07 -24.82 24.57
N VAL A 87 1.57 -25.74 25.38
CA VAL A 87 0.80 -26.90 24.92
C VAL A 87 -0.47 -27.04 25.73
N SER A 88 -1.50 -27.66 25.16
CA SER A 88 -2.80 -27.86 25.79
C SER A 88 -2.77 -28.75 27.04
N SER A 89 -1.83 -29.71 27.07
CA SER A 89 -1.72 -30.75 28.09
C SER A 89 -0.28 -31.24 28.20
N ASN A 90 0.07 -31.92 29.29
CA ASN A 90 1.42 -32.48 29.50
C ASN A 90 2.56 -31.46 29.28
N PRO A 91 2.56 -30.28 29.95
CA PRO A 91 3.55 -29.22 29.73
C PRO A 91 4.99 -29.65 30.04
N HIS A 92 5.16 -30.65 30.92
CA HIS A 92 6.47 -31.25 31.21
C HIS A 92 7.12 -31.93 30.00
N ARG A 93 6.34 -32.30 28.98
CA ARG A 93 6.82 -32.84 27.69
C ARG A 93 6.92 -31.79 26.58
N ALA A 94 6.56 -30.53 26.83
CA ALA A 94 6.57 -29.49 25.80
C ALA A 94 7.96 -29.24 25.21
N SER A 95 9.03 -29.42 26.00
CA SER A 95 10.42 -29.31 25.53
C SER A 95 10.78 -30.32 24.44
N LYS A 96 10.01 -31.41 24.29
CA LYS A 96 10.20 -32.42 23.23
C LYS A 96 9.78 -31.91 21.86
N LEU A 97 9.03 -30.82 21.77
CA LEU A 97 8.67 -30.21 20.49
C LEU A 97 9.84 -29.47 19.85
N THR A 98 10.87 -29.11 20.62
CA THR A 98 11.96 -28.24 20.17
C THR A 98 13.35 -28.81 20.48
N ASP A 99 13.45 -30.07 20.93
CA ASP A 99 14.73 -30.72 21.29
C ASP A 99 15.49 -31.30 20.08
N ARG A 100 14.94 -31.16 18.87
CA ARG A 100 15.49 -31.67 17.59
C ARG A 100 15.77 -33.18 17.58
N ASN A 101 15.13 -33.94 18.46
CA ASN A 101 15.30 -35.38 18.48
C ASN A 101 14.08 -36.06 17.84
N PRO A 102 14.20 -36.68 16.65
CA PRO A 102 13.05 -37.29 15.97
C PRO A 102 12.47 -38.49 16.74
N LYS A 103 13.18 -39.00 17.76
CA LYS A 103 12.71 -40.12 18.59
C LYS A 103 11.87 -39.68 19.79
N THR A 104 11.88 -38.39 20.15
CA THR A 104 11.06 -37.85 21.23
C THR A 104 9.76 -37.28 20.68
N TYR A 105 8.77 -37.08 21.55
CA TYR A 105 7.49 -36.50 21.17
C TYR A 105 6.82 -35.81 22.36
N TRP A 106 5.99 -34.83 22.04
CA TRP A 106 4.92 -34.40 22.92
C TRP A 106 3.67 -35.24 22.64
N GLU A 107 3.00 -35.68 23.70
CA GLU A 107 1.75 -36.42 23.63
C GLU A 107 0.68 -35.61 24.35
N SER A 108 -0.45 -35.39 23.69
CA SER A 108 -1.58 -34.71 24.28
C SER A 108 -2.39 -35.64 25.19
N ASN A 109 -3.25 -35.05 26.02
CA ASN A 109 -4.22 -35.74 26.84
C ASN A 109 -5.45 -34.85 26.96
N GLY A 110 -6.56 -35.27 26.35
CA GLY A 110 -7.81 -34.50 26.34
C GLY A 110 -8.86 -35.10 25.42
N SER A 111 -9.97 -34.39 25.22
CA SER A 111 -11.01 -34.81 24.28
C SER A 111 -10.60 -34.57 22.83
N THR A 112 -11.16 -35.34 21.90
CA THR A 112 -10.88 -35.21 20.46
C THR A 112 -11.07 -33.76 19.98
N GLY A 113 -10.04 -33.21 19.33
CA GLY A 113 -10.08 -31.86 18.77
C GLY A 113 -9.80 -30.72 19.76
N SER A 114 -9.52 -31.03 21.03
CA SER A 114 -9.16 -30.04 22.07
C SER A 114 -7.65 -29.73 22.14
N HIS A 115 -6.83 -30.43 21.34
CA HIS A 115 -5.38 -30.36 21.40
C HIS A 115 -4.82 -29.15 20.65
N TYR A 116 -3.95 -28.39 21.31
CA TYR A 116 -3.31 -27.24 20.69
C TYR A 116 -1.87 -27.04 21.16
N ILE A 117 -1.08 -26.43 20.28
CA ILE A 117 0.28 -25.95 20.54
C ILE A 117 0.27 -24.46 20.21
N THR A 118 0.63 -23.62 21.18
CA THR A 118 0.72 -22.16 21.01
C THR A 118 2.18 -21.76 21.00
N ILE A 119 2.60 -21.04 19.97
CA ILE A 119 3.96 -20.57 19.76
C ILE A 119 3.94 -19.05 19.81
N HIS A 120 4.74 -18.48 20.70
CA HIS A 120 4.98 -17.04 20.79
C HIS A 120 6.17 -16.71 19.91
N ILE A 121 5.92 -16.02 18.81
CA ILE A 121 6.94 -15.68 17.82
C ILE A 121 7.72 -14.46 18.30
N GLN A 122 9.03 -14.46 18.10
CA GLN A 122 9.86 -13.33 18.50
C GLN A 122 9.44 -12.07 17.71
N CYS A 123 9.37 -10.94 18.42
CA CYS A 123 8.90 -9.68 17.85
C CYS A 123 9.61 -9.35 16.51
N GLY A 124 8.80 -9.14 15.45
CA GLY A 124 9.27 -8.78 14.11
C GLY A 124 9.69 -9.94 13.21
N VAL A 125 9.59 -11.20 13.65
CA VAL A 125 9.88 -12.37 12.81
C VAL A 125 8.67 -12.78 11.97
N VAL A 126 8.72 -12.56 10.67
CA VAL A 126 7.69 -13.03 9.73
C VAL A 126 7.99 -14.47 9.33
N VAL A 127 7.10 -15.43 9.62
CA VAL A 127 7.38 -16.85 9.35
C VAL A 127 7.50 -17.12 7.85
N ARG A 128 8.67 -17.58 7.39
CA ARG A 128 8.86 -18.03 5.99
C ARG A 128 8.38 -19.47 5.83
N GLU A 129 8.68 -20.32 6.79
CA GLU A 129 8.16 -21.69 6.80
C GLU A 129 7.95 -22.14 8.24
N MET A 130 6.83 -22.78 8.52
CA MET A 130 6.61 -23.49 9.79
C MET A 130 6.21 -24.91 9.45
N SER A 131 6.88 -25.88 10.04
CA SER A 131 6.68 -27.30 9.76
C SER A 131 6.48 -28.09 11.06
N MET A 132 5.65 -29.13 10.97
CA MET A 132 5.36 -30.06 12.05
C MET A 132 5.92 -31.44 11.69
N LEU A 133 6.71 -31.99 12.60
CA LEU A 133 7.26 -33.34 12.48
C LEU A 133 6.28 -34.34 13.10
N VAL A 134 5.99 -35.38 12.35
CA VAL A 134 5.06 -36.47 12.71
C VAL A 134 5.70 -37.80 12.33
N ALA A 135 5.19 -38.90 12.86
CA ALA A 135 5.69 -40.22 12.49
C ALA A 135 4.52 -41.17 12.22
N SER A 136 4.61 -41.93 11.13
CA SER A 136 3.59 -42.91 10.75
C SER A 136 3.44 -44.04 11.76
N GLU A 137 4.51 -44.35 12.50
CA GLU A 137 4.51 -45.30 13.63
C GLU A 137 3.60 -44.87 14.79
N ASP A 138 3.19 -43.59 14.87
CA ASP A 138 2.26 -43.13 15.89
C ASP A 138 0.82 -43.60 15.66
N SER A 139 0.51 -44.18 14.49
CA SER A 139 -0.78 -44.81 14.18
C SER A 139 -1.99 -43.90 14.50
N SER A 140 -2.87 -44.27 15.44
CA SER A 140 -4.03 -43.48 15.84
C SER A 140 -3.67 -42.16 16.53
N TYR A 141 -2.47 -42.02 17.10
CA TYR A 141 -2.00 -40.76 17.71
C TYR A 141 -1.48 -39.75 16.67
N MET A 142 -1.34 -40.14 15.40
CA MET A 142 -0.85 -39.23 14.37
C MET A 142 -1.92 -38.18 14.03
N PRO A 143 -1.58 -36.88 13.93
CA PRO A 143 -2.50 -35.87 13.42
C PRO A 143 -3.02 -36.22 12.01
N ALA A 144 -4.28 -35.91 11.72
CA ALA A 144 -4.89 -36.09 10.39
C ALA A 144 -5.41 -34.77 9.80
N ARG A 145 -5.91 -33.86 10.66
CA ARG A 145 -6.37 -32.52 10.25
C ARG A 145 -5.88 -31.49 11.26
N VAL A 146 -5.14 -30.51 10.77
CA VAL A 146 -4.56 -29.43 11.57
C VAL A 146 -5.06 -28.09 11.02
N VAL A 147 -5.39 -27.17 11.93
CA VAL A 147 -5.74 -25.79 11.59
C VAL A 147 -4.79 -24.87 12.33
N VAL A 148 -4.20 -23.92 11.62
CA VAL A 148 -3.26 -22.94 12.14
C VAL A 148 -3.97 -21.60 12.25
N LEU A 149 -3.96 -21.02 13.44
CA LEU A 149 -4.59 -19.73 13.73
C LEU A 149 -3.53 -18.70 14.15
N GLY A 150 -3.74 -17.44 13.78
CA GLY A 150 -2.93 -16.29 14.16
C GLY A 150 -3.72 -15.31 15.05
N GLY A 151 -3.01 -14.61 15.92
CA GLY A 151 -3.56 -13.57 16.78
C GLY A 151 -2.51 -12.55 17.22
N ASP A 152 -2.97 -11.34 17.53
CA ASP A 152 -2.12 -10.26 18.05
C ASP A 152 -1.86 -10.41 19.57
N SER A 153 -2.67 -11.22 20.27
CA SER A 153 -2.47 -11.58 21.67
C SER A 153 -3.01 -12.99 21.97
N PRO A 154 -2.61 -13.63 23.09
CA PRO A 154 -3.08 -14.98 23.44
C PRO A 154 -4.59 -15.09 23.65
N THR A 155 -5.25 -13.97 23.93
CA THR A 155 -6.70 -13.87 24.14
C THR A 155 -7.49 -13.57 22.85
N ASP A 156 -6.81 -13.20 21.76
CA ASP A 156 -7.43 -12.82 20.49
C ASP A 156 -6.83 -13.59 19.30
N ILE A 157 -6.95 -14.92 19.36
CA ILE A 157 -6.50 -15.82 18.29
C ILE A 157 -7.74 -16.24 17.47
N ARG A 158 -8.05 -15.47 16.43
CA ARG A 158 -9.28 -15.65 15.62
C ARG A 158 -9.03 -15.82 14.12
N THR A 159 -7.87 -15.38 13.62
CA THR A 159 -7.59 -15.43 12.19
C THR A 159 -7.11 -16.82 11.80
N GLU A 160 -7.82 -17.50 10.90
CA GLU A 160 -7.35 -18.75 10.31
C GLU A 160 -6.27 -18.47 9.27
N LEU A 161 -5.06 -18.99 9.48
CA LEU A 161 -3.91 -18.79 8.59
C LEU A 161 -3.82 -19.92 7.57
N ASN A 162 -4.07 -21.16 7.99
CA ASN A 162 -4.05 -22.32 7.09
C ASN A 162 -4.80 -23.52 7.70
N ALA A 163 -5.26 -24.44 6.86
CA ALA A 163 -5.84 -25.72 7.26
C ALA A 163 -5.26 -26.88 6.45
N VAL A 164 -4.51 -27.76 7.11
CA VAL A 164 -3.68 -28.79 6.49
C VAL A 164 -4.24 -30.19 6.77
N THR A 165 -4.30 -31.02 5.73
CA THR A 165 -4.56 -32.46 5.86
C THR A 165 -3.23 -33.21 5.91
N VAL A 166 -3.05 -34.02 6.94
CA VAL A 166 -1.82 -34.81 7.16
C VAL A 166 -2.00 -36.21 6.59
N LEU A 167 -1.11 -36.62 5.70
CA LEU A 167 -1.11 -37.97 5.15
C LEU A 167 -0.57 -38.99 6.17
N PRO A 168 -1.08 -40.23 6.21
CA PRO A 168 -0.58 -41.26 7.14
C PRO A 168 0.89 -41.65 6.93
N SER A 169 1.45 -41.38 5.75
CA SER A 169 2.85 -41.62 5.41
C SER A 169 3.77 -40.42 5.64
N ALA A 170 3.22 -39.27 6.08
CA ALA A 170 4.01 -38.06 6.25
C ALA A 170 4.99 -38.20 7.43
N SER A 171 6.18 -37.65 7.26
CA SER A 171 7.19 -37.47 8.31
C SER A 171 7.39 -36.00 8.70
N ARG A 172 7.12 -35.10 7.75
CA ARG A 172 7.20 -33.65 7.90
C ARG A 172 6.05 -32.99 7.14
N VAL A 173 5.37 -32.05 7.78
CA VAL A 173 4.21 -31.37 7.22
C VAL A 173 4.43 -29.86 7.31
N VAL A 174 4.45 -29.18 6.18
CA VAL A 174 4.48 -27.71 6.14
C VAL A 174 3.12 -27.17 6.55
N LEU A 175 3.11 -26.35 7.59
CA LEU A 175 1.93 -25.72 8.18
C LEU A 175 1.69 -24.31 7.66
N LEU A 176 2.75 -23.52 7.49
CA LEU A 176 2.71 -22.16 6.94
C LEU A 176 3.90 -21.96 6.01
N GLU A 177 3.71 -21.19 4.96
CA GLU A 177 4.75 -20.87 3.98
C GLU A 177 4.59 -19.43 3.50
N ASN A 178 5.71 -18.71 3.38
CA ASN A 178 5.85 -17.34 2.87
C ASN A 178 4.80 -16.36 3.41
N MET A 179 4.67 -16.28 4.74
CA MET A 179 3.76 -15.33 5.36
C MET A 179 4.19 -13.89 5.03
N THR A 180 3.22 -13.00 4.80
CA THR A 180 3.46 -11.58 4.48
C THR A 180 3.29 -10.66 5.70
N ARG A 181 2.79 -11.21 6.81
CA ARG A 181 2.48 -10.49 8.05
C ARG A 181 3.15 -11.16 9.24
N PHE A 182 3.65 -10.34 10.17
CA PHE A 182 4.07 -10.78 11.50
C PHE A 182 2.87 -11.18 12.37
N TRP A 183 2.93 -12.38 12.94
CA TRP A 183 1.92 -12.91 13.86
C TRP A 183 2.55 -13.17 15.23
N PRO A 184 2.27 -12.33 16.25
CA PRO A 184 2.84 -12.49 17.59
C PRO A 184 2.54 -13.86 18.21
N VAL A 185 1.32 -14.35 18.01
CA VAL A 185 0.88 -15.64 18.53
C VAL A 185 0.36 -16.51 17.39
N ILE A 186 0.95 -17.69 17.22
CA ILE A 186 0.49 -18.71 16.27
C ILE A 186 0.03 -19.93 17.07
N GLN A 187 -1.17 -20.41 16.81
CA GLN A 187 -1.75 -21.58 17.46
C GLN A 187 -2.05 -22.68 16.46
N ILE A 188 -1.41 -23.82 16.64
CA ILE A 188 -1.62 -25.05 15.87
C ILE A 188 -2.67 -25.87 16.62
N ARG A 189 -3.84 -26.09 16.01
CA ARG A 189 -4.93 -26.90 16.57
C ARG A 189 -5.06 -28.21 15.81
N VAL A 190 -4.90 -29.33 16.51
CA VAL A 190 -5.15 -30.66 15.93
C VAL A 190 -6.63 -30.97 16.08
N LYS A 191 -7.36 -30.93 14.96
CA LYS A 191 -8.82 -31.11 14.93
C LYS A 191 -9.22 -32.57 14.89
N ARG A 192 -8.43 -33.42 14.22
CA ARG A 192 -8.65 -34.86 14.11
C ARG A 192 -7.32 -35.59 14.03
N CYS A 193 -7.28 -36.79 14.62
CA CYS A 193 -6.17 -37.74 14.50
C CYS A 193 -6.55 -38.88 13.54
N GLN A 194 -5.56 -39.63 13.10
CA GLN A 194 -5.76 -40.81 12.24
C GLN A 194 -6.56 -41.89 12.97
N GLN A 195 -7.28 -42.72 12.22
CA GLN A 195 -8.03 -43.87 12.76
C GLN A 195 -9.01 -43.52 13.90
N GLY A 196 -9.45 -42.26 14.00
CA GLY A 196 -10.35 -41.81 15.07
C GLY A 196 -9.67 -41.68 16.44
N GLY A 197 -8.34 -41.55 16.49
CA GLY A 197 -7.61 -41.37 17.74
C GLY A 197 -8.08 -40.16 18.56
N ILE A 198 -8.02 -40.32 19.88
CA ILE A 198 -8.43 -39.30 20.84
C ILE A 198 -7.30 -38.31 21.06
N ASP A 199 -6.12 -38.80 21.42
CA ASP A 199 -4.92 -38.01 21.69
C ASP A 199 -4.00 -37.90 20.47
N THR A 200 -3.03 -36.99 20.53
CA THR A 200 -2.08 -36.78 19.44
C THR A 200 -0.62 -36.76 19.90
N ARG A 201 0.26 -37.28 19.05
CA ARG A 201 1.72 -37.19 19.20
C ARG A 201 2.30 -36.29 18.12
N VAL A 202 3.10 -35.32 18.56
CA VAL A 202 3.86 -34.43 17.68
C VAL A 202 5.33 -34.56 18.05
N ARG A 203 6.16 -34.87 17.04
CA ARG A 203 7.58 -35.22 17.20
C ARG A 203 8.46 -33.97 17.28
N GLY A 204 8.02 -32.86 16.69
CA GLY A 204 8.77 -31.61 16.70
C GLY A 204 8.06 -30.51 15.93
N ILE A 205 8.47 -29.27 16.17
CA ILE A 205 8.06 -28.09 15.42
C ILE A 205 9.32 -27.37 14.93
N GLU A 206 9.35 -27.10 13.63
CA GLU A 206 10.40 -26.35 12.96
C GLU A 206 9.83 -25.00 12.54
N VAL A 207 10.51 -23.91 12.87
CA VAL A 207 10.12 -22.55 12.48
C VAL A 207 11.31 -21.88 11.81
N LEU A 208 11.16 -21.60 10.51
CA LEU A 208 12.11 -20.84 9.71
C LEU A 208 11.59 -19.41 9.57
N GLY A 209 12.33 -18.47 10.15
CA GLY A 209 12.12 -17.04 9.97
C GLY A 209 13.27 -16.39 9.20
N PRO A 210 13.03 -15.28 8.48
CA PRO A 210 14.10 -14.39 8.09
C PRO A 210 14.74 -13.84 9.36
N LYS A 211 16.03 -13.54 9.32
CA LYS A 211 16.72 -12.93 10.46
C LYS A 211 15.98 -11.66 10.89
N PRO A 212 15.80 -11.39 12.19
CA PRO A 212 15.37 -10.06 12.63
C PRO A 212 16.38 -9.06 12.05
N THR A 213 15.92 -8.29 11.09
CA THR A 213 16.69 -7.25 10.42
C THR A 213 16.19 -5.90 10.86
N PHE A 214 17.07 -4.93 10.81
CA PHE A 214 16.69 -3.54 11.02
C PHE A 214 16.09 -2.92 9.74
N TRP A 215 15.93 -3.70 8.66
CA TRP A 215 15.39 -3.21 7.39
C TRP A 215 13.95 -2.71 7.48
N PRO A 216 12.98 -3.41 8.11
CA PRO A 216 11.63 -2.88 8.25
C PRO A 216 11.60 -1.54 9.00
N ILE A 217 12.40 -1.43 10.07
CA ILE A 217 12.54 -0.19 10.85
C ILE A 217 13.15 0.92 10.01
N PHE A 218 14.22 0.63 9.27
CA PHE A 218 14.86 1.59 8.37
C PHE A 218 13.91 2.05 7.26
N LYS A 219 13.22 1.11 6.59
CA LYS A 219 12.25 1.36 5.51
C LYS A 219 11.11 2.25 6.02
N GLU A 220 10.54 1.94 7.18
CA GLU A 220 9.48 2.76 7.78
C GLU A 220 9.96 4.18 8.10
N GLN A 221 11.13 4.32 8.73
CA GLN A 221 11.70 5.63 9.06
C GLN A 221 12.08 6.44 7.81
N LEU A 222 12.61 5.78 6.79
CA LEU A 222 12.91 6.39 5.49
C LEU A 222 11.61 6.92 4.86
N CYS A 223 10.57 6.10 4.76
CA CYS A 223 9.27 6.49 4.22
C CYS A 223 8.67 7.66 5.01
N GLN A 224 8.62 7.58 6.34
CA GLN A 224 8.06 8.66 7.18
C GLN A 224 8.80 9.99 6.99
N ARG A 225 10.13 9.99 6.99
CA ARG A 225 10.93 11.21 6.78
C ARG A 225 10.76 11.77 5.37
N THR A 226 10.69 10.89 4.37
CA THR A 226 10.43 11.28 2.98
C THR A 226 9.06 11.91 2.83
N PHE A 227 8.03 11.31 3.46
CA PHE A 227 6.68 11.85 3.48
C PHE A 227 6.64 13.25 4.06
N LEU A 228 7.28 13.48 5.21
CA LEU A 228 7.34 14.79 5.85
C LEU A 228 8.07 15.83 5.00
N PHE A 229 9.20 15.45 4.40
CA PHE A 229 9.96 16.32 3.50
C PHE A 229 9.15 16.73 2.26
N CYS A 230 8.54 15.75 1.59
CA CYS A 230 7.68 15.99 0.42
C CYS A 230 6.46 16.84 0.78
N SER A 231 5.79 16.55 1.89
CA SER A 231 4.62 17.30 2.36
C SER A 231 4.97 18.77 2.65
N ALA A 232 6.11 19.03 3.28
CA ALA A 232 6.58 20.39 3.54
C ALA A 232 6.86 21.17 2.24
N ARG A 233 7.47 20.51 1.25
CA ARG A 233 7.71 21.10 -0.08
C ARG A 233 6.40 21.42 -0.81
N VAL A 234 5.45 20.49 -0.80
CA VAL A 234 4.13 20.73 -1.38
C VAL A 234 3.45 21.91 -0.71
N HIS A 235 3.48 21.97 0.61
CA HIS A 235 2.85 23.08 1.33
C HIS A 235 3.43 24.43 0.88
N ALA A 236 4.75 24.53 0.74
CA ALA A 236 5.40 25.73 0.20
C ALA A 236 4.97 26.05 -1.24
N TRP A 237 4.96 25.06 -2.14
CA TRP A 237 4.49 25.26 -3.53
C TRP A 237 3.03 25.68 -3.61
N CYS A 238 2.17 25.08 -2.79
CA CYS A 238 0.77 25.46 -2.72
C CYS A 238 0.63 26.91 -2.24
N GLN A 239 1.36 27.34 -1.21
CA GLN A 239 1.37 28.74 -0.78
C GLN A 239 1.84 29.70 -1.89
N GLU A 240 2.89 29.34 -2.64
CA GLU A 240 3.34 30.11 -3.81
C GLU A 240 2.24 30.26 -4.86
N ILE A 241 1.54 29.16 -5.19
CA ILE A 241 0.43 29.15 -6.16
C ILE A 241 -0.75 30.01 -5.71
N HIS A 242 -1.08 30.02 -4.41
CA HIS A 242 -2.14 30.88 -3.88
C HIS A 242 -1.77 32.37 -3.93
N ARG A 243 -0.48 32.70 -3.81
CA ARG A 243 0.01 34.10 -3.91
C ARG A 243 0.11 34.56 -5.36
N ASP A 244 0.57 33.68 -6.25
CA ASP A 244 0.72 33.92 -7.68
C ASP A 244 0.28 32.68 -8.48
N ARG A 245 -0.91 32.78 -9.10
CA ARG A 245 -1.49 31.69 -9.90
C ARG A 245 -0.60 31.31 -11.10
N GLY A 246 0.26 32.22 -11.58
CA GLY A 246 1.23 31.94 -12.64
C GLY A 246 2.26 30.85 -12.27
N GLN A 247 2.53 30.66 -10.97
CA GLN A 247 3.43 29.61 -10.48
C GLN A 247 2.91 28.20 -10.76
N LEU A 248 1.61 28.04 -11.03
CA LEU A 248 1.01 26.75 -11.38
C LEU A 248 1.64 26.15 -12.65
N LEU A 249 2.14 26.98 -13.57
CA LEU A 249 2.86 26.53 -14.76
C LEU A 249 4.20 25.89 -14.43
N GLN A 250 4.86 26.32 -13.35
CA GLN A 250 6.12 25.73 -12.91
C GLN A 250 5.93 24.44 -12.09
N LEU A 251 4.71 24.17 -11.62
CA LEU A 251 4.39 23.03 -10.78
C LEU A 251 4.76 21.70 -11.44
N PHE A 252 4.45 21.54 -12.73
CA PHE A 252 4.82 20.32 -13.48
C PHE A 252 6.34 20.06 -13.40
N GLY A 253 7.15 21.09 -13.66
CA GLY A 253 8.60 20.98 -13.59
C GLY A 253 9.12 20.70 -12.18
N LYS A 254 8.55 21.34 -11.15
CA LYS A 254 8.91 21.12 -9.74
C LYS A 254 8.55 19.70 -9.28
N LEU A 255 7.35 19.23 -9.62
CA LEU A 255 6.84 17.91 -9.25
C LEU A 255 7.62 16.79 -9.96
N ASN A 256 7.81 16.91 -11.28
CA ASN A 256 8.53 15.89 -12.05
C ASN A 256 9.99 15.77 -11.60
N ARG A 257 10.67 16.89 -11.30
CA ARG A 257 12.03 16.85 -10.74
C ARG A 257 12.07 16.20 -9.36
N ALA A 258 11.06 16.43 -8.51
CA ALA A 258 11.00 15.81 -7.19
C ALA A 258 10.78 14.30 -7.28
N LEU A 259 9.86 13.86 -8.14
CA LEU A 259 9.60 12.44 -8.38
C LEU A 259 10.83 11.75 -9.00
N GLN A 260 11.45 12.35 -10.01
CA GLN A 260 12.66 11.80 -10.62
C GLN A 260 13.81 11.69 -9.62
N HIS A 261 14.01 12.70 -8.77
CA HIS A 261 15.07 12.66 -7.75
C HIS A 261 14.87 11.50 -6.75
N GLU A 262 13.63 11.22 -6.36
CA GLU A 262 13.34 10.08 -5.48
C GLU A 262 13.43 8.74 -6.20
N GLN A 263 13.09 8.70 -7.49
CA GLN A 263 13.28 7.51 -8.34
C GLN A 263 14.76 7.21 -8.55
N ASP A 264 15.58 8.21 -8.89
CA ASP A 264 17.03 8.08 -9.06
C ASP A 264 17.69 7.60 -7.77
N PHE A 265 17.21 8.08 -6.61
CA PHE A 265 17.65 7.59 -5.30
C PHE A 265 17.27 6.11 -5.11
N ALA A 266 16.02 5.75 -5.41
CA ALA A 266 15.53 4.39 -5.28
C ALA A 266 16.34 3.41 -6.15
N ASP A 267 16.50 3.71 -7.43
CA ASP A 267 17.19 2.86 -8.41
C ASP A 267 18.68 2.69 -8.08
N ARG A 268 19.29 3.71 -7.48
CA ARG A 268 20.72 3.70 -7.16
C ARG A 268 21.05 3.04 -5.83
N PHE A 269 20.19 3.21 -4.82
CA PHE A 269 20.54 2.90 -3.43
C PHE A 269 19.65 1.84 -2.78
N LEU A 270 18.41 1.66 -3.25
CA LEU A 270 17.52 0.64 -2.68
C LEU A 270 17.83 -0.72 -3.32
N PRO A 271 17.93 -1.79 -2.51
CA PRO A 271 18.39 -3.08 -3.01
C PRO A 271 17.29 -3.98 -3.57
N ASP A 272 16.01 -3.64 -3.38
CA ASP A 272 14.86 -4.40 -3.84
C ASP A 272 13.77 -3.52 -4.48
N ASP A 273 13.14 -4.03 -5.54
CA ASP A 273 12.05 -3.38 -6.26
C ASP A 273 10.82 -3.13 -5.37
N GLU A 274 10.65 -3.91 -4.30
CA GLU A 274 9.57 -3.71 -3.35
C GLU A 274 9.78 -2.44 -2.49
N ALA A 275 11.00 -2.18 -2.04
CA ALA A 275 11.30 -0.95 -1.32
C ALA A 275 11.29 0.27 -2.23
N ALA A 276 11.77 0.15 -3.47
CA ALA A 276 11.66 1.19 -4.48
C ALA A 276 10.20 1.57 -4.72
N ARG A 277 9.31 0.58 -4.92
CA ARG A 277 7.86 0.82 -5.06
C ARG A 277 7.23 1.41 -3.80
N ALA A 278 7.63 0.96 -2.61
CA ALA A 278 7.12 1.50 -1.36
C ALA A 278 7.48 2.98 -1.18
N LEU A 279 8.74 3.35 -1.43
CA LEU A 279 9.19 4.74 -1.41
C LEU A 279 8.46 5.56 -2.49
N GLY A 280 8.34 5.03 -3.70
CA GLY A 280 7.61 5.66 -4.80
C GLY A 280 6.16 5.97 -4.45
N ARG A 281 5.42 5.02 -3.85
CA ARG A 281 4.06 5.25 -3.35
C ARG A 281 4.01 6.32 -2.27
N THR A 282 4.91 6.29 -1.29
CA THR A 282 4.97 7.31 -0.24
C THR A 282 5.24 8.70 -0.81
N CYS A 283 6.18 8.83 -1.74
CA CYS A 283 6.48 10.08 -2.43
C CYS A 283 5.26 10.57 -3.20
N TRP A 284 4.56 9.66 -3.89
CA TRP A 284 3.36 9.97 -4.64
C TRP A 284 2.24 10.52 -3.75
N GLU A 285 1.92 9.81 -2.67
CA GLU A 285 0.88 10.21 -1.72
C GLU A 285 1.20 11.55 -1.04
N ALA A 286 2.48 11.78 -0.69
CA ALA A 286 2.94 13.01 -0.07
C ALA A 286 3.00 14.21 -1.03
N LEU A 287 3.27 13.95 -2.32
CA LEU A 287 3.45 15.01 -3.32
C LEU A 287 2.14 15.35 -4.03
N VAL A 288 1.44 14.36 -4.57
CA VAL A 288 0.39 14.58 -5.58
C VAL A 288 -0.97 14.78 -4.97
N THR A 289 -1.36 13.94 -4.01
CA THR A 289 -2.66 14.05 -3.32
C THR A 289 -2.90 15.45 -2.74
N PRO A 290 -1.99 16.03 -1.92
CA PRO A 290 -2.19 17.37 -1.36
C PRO A 290 -2.13 18.49 -2.41
N VAL A 291 -1.30 18.33 -3.45
CA VAL A 291 -1.26 19.29 -4.57
C VAL A 291 -2.60 19.33 -5.28
N VAL A 292 -3.15 18.17 -5.65
CA VAL A 292 -4.44 18.10 -6.36
C VAL A 292 -5.55 18.71 -5.52
N GLN A 293 -5.62 18.39 -4.23
CA GLN A 293 -6.60 18.97 -3.32
C GLN A 293 -6.47 20.51 -3.26
N SER A 294 -5.24 21.01 -3.15
CA SER A 294 -5.00 22.45 -3.06
C SER A 294 -5.30 23.23 -4.34
N ILE A 295 -4.99 22.67 -5.53
CA ILE A 295 -5.23 23.37 -6.80
C ILE A 295 -6.68 23.26 -7.26
N THR A 296 -7.43 22.28 -6.75
CA THR A 296 -8.85 22.06 -7.07
C THR A 296 -9.79 22.73 -6.07
N SER A 297 -9.33 23.03 -4.84
CA SER A 297 -10.12 23.77 -3.85
C SER A 297 -10.35 25.22 -4.28
N PRO A 298 -11.59 25.74 -4.22
CA PRO A 298 -11.88 27.14 -4.54
C PRO A 298 -11.29 28.07 -3.46
N ASP A 299 -10.77 29.21 -3.89
CA ASP A 299 -10.28 30.27 -3.01
C ASP A 299 -11.45 31.18 -2.54
N PRO A 300 -11.21 32.26 -1.78
CA PRO A 300 -12.26 33.20 -1.38
C PRO A 300 -13.01 33.87 -2.55
N SER A 301 -12.44 33.85 -3.77
CA SER A 301 -13.09 34.32 -5.00
C SER A 301 -14.01 33.26 -5.63
N GLY A 302 -14.04 32.04 -5.07
CA GLY A 302 -14.84 30.92 -5.57
C GLY A 302 -14.23 30.17 -6.75
N ILE A 303 -13.03 30.56 -7.21
CA ILE A 303 -12.36 29.96 -8.37
C ILE A 303 -11.07 29.29 -7.90
N SER A 304 -10.93 27.98 -8.15
CA SER A 304 -9.70 27.26 -7.82
C SER A 304 -8.55 27.63 -8.77
N PRO A 305 -7.27 27.49 -8.36
CA PRO A 305 -6.12 27.75 -9.23
C PRO A 305 -6.15 26.96 -10.55
N LEU A 306 -6.58 25.70 -10.49
CA LEU A 306 -6.76 24.86 -11.68
C LEU A 306 -7.92 25.36 -12.55
N ALA A 307 -9.04 25.77 -11.95
CA ALA A 307 -10.18 26.31 -12.70
C ALA A 307 -9.81 27.61 -13.43
N TRP A 308 -9.00 28.47 -12.80
CA TRP A 308 -8.45 29.66 -13.44
C TRP A 308 -7.59 29.30 -14.65
N LEU A 309 -6.64 28.36 -14.50
CA LEU A 309 -5.74 27.95 -15.59
C LEU A 309 -6.51 27.36 -16.78
N LEU A 310 -7.49 26.50 -16.51
CA LEU A 310 -8.36 25.92 -17.53
C LEU A 310 -9.24 26.99 -18.19
N GLY A 311 -9.70 27.97 -17.41
CA GLY A 311 -10.42 29.13 -17.92
C GLY A 311 -9.59 29.97 -18.88
N GLU A 312 -8.32 30.23 -18.56
CA GLU A 312 -7.36 30.93 -19.43
C GLU A 312 -7.06 30.14 -20.71
N TYR A 313 -6.85 28.82 -20.58
CA TYR A 313 -6.65 27.92 -21.74
C TYR A 313 -7.84 28.00 -22.72
N LEU A 314 -9.07 27.94 -22.19
CA LEU A 314 -10.31 28.03 -22.97
C LEU A 314 -10.67 29.46 -23.42
N GLY A 315 -10.18 30.49 -22.73
CA GLY A 315 -10.47 31.90 -23.03
C GLY A 315 -9.67 32.46 -24.21
N SER A 316 -8.53 31.87 -24.53
CA SER A 316 -7.72 32.27 -25.69
C SER A 316 -8.45 31.94 -27.01
N ALA A 317 -9.13 32.94 -27.58
CA ALA A 317 -9.93 32.82 -28.81
C ALA A 317 -9.11 32.92 -30.11
N GLU A 318 -7.80 33.20 -30.01
CA GLU A 318 -6.86 33.06 -31.12
C GLU A 318 -5.81 31.99 -30.77
N PRO A 319 -5.49 31.05 -31.68
CA PRO A 319 -4.13 30.53 -31.70
C PRO A 319 -3.24 31.70 -32.18
N PRO A 320 -2.12 32.12 -31.56
CA PRO A 320 -1.17 31.33 -30.75
C PRO A 320 -0.53 32.10 -29.56
N ARG A 321 -0.58 31.56 -28.34
CA ARG A 321 0.33 32.00 -27.24
C ARG A 321 1.23 30.85 -26.80
N GLY A 322 2.22 30.60 -27.65
CA GLY A 322 3.40 29.76 -27.43
C GLY A 322 3.09 28.28 -27.17
N ASP A 323 3.61 27.40 -28.03
CA ASP A 323 3.60 25.94 -27.83
C ASP A 323 3.93 25.51 -26.38
N ALA A 324 4.71 26.32 -25.66
CA ALA A 324 5.09 26.14 -24.27
C ALA A 324 3.92 26.20 -23.26
N PHE A 325 2.99 27.17 -23.34
CA PHE A 325 1.90 27.30 -22.35
C PHE A 325 0.91 26.14 -22.50
N GLY A 326 0.40 25.93 -23.71
CA GLY A 326 -0.51 24.81 -23.99
C GLY A 326 0.13 23.44 -23.77
N SER A 327 1.43 23.27 -24.08
CA SER A 327 2.15 22.03 -23.71
C SER A 327 2.28 21.88 -22.20
N CYS A 328 2.46 22.96 -21.45
CA CYS A 328 2.60 22.88 -20.00
C CYS A 328 1.29 22.48 -19.33
N VAL A 329 0.16 23.08 -19.75
CA VAL A 329 -1.17 22.74 -19.22
C VAL A 329 -1.48 21.27 -19.51
N ARG A 330 -1.25 20.79 -20.74
CA ARG A 330 -1.45 19.37 -21.11
C ARG A 330 -0.59 18.42 -20.28
N ARG A 331 0.70 18.70 -20.12
CA ARG A 331 1.59 17.84 -19.31
C ARG A 331 1.18 17.81 -17.85
N LEU A 332 0.76 18.95 -17.29
CA LEU A 332 0.26 19.03 -15.93
C LEU A 332 -1.02 18.20 -15.76
N THR A 333 -2.03 18.38 -16.61
CA THR A 333 -3.29 17.63 -16.49
C THR A 333 -3.08 16.13 -16.73
N GLN A 334 -2.26 15.75 -17.70
CA GLN A 334 -1.94 14.34 -17.95
C GLN A 334 -1.26 13.67 -16.76
N LEU A 335 -0.27 14.33 -16.14
CA LEU A 335 0.42 13.78 -14.97
C LEU A 335 -0.53 13.61 -13.77
N LEU A 336 -1.45 14.55 -13.57
CA LEU A 336 -2.39 14.46 -12.45
C LEU A 336 -3.47 13.38 -12.66
N VAL A 337 -3.78 13.05 -13.92
CA VAL A 337 -4.85 12.11 -14.32
C VAL A 337 -4.37 10.67 -14.46
N HIS A 338 -3.14 10.45 -14.94
CA HIS A 338 -2.66 9.13 -15.37
C HIS A 338 -1.77 8.38 -14.38
N VAL A 339 -1.56 8.89 -13.17
CA VAL A 339 -0.50 8.32 -12.34
C VAL A 339 -1.08 7.67 -11.08
N ASP A 340 -1.39 6.39 -11.25
CA ASP A 340 -1.29 5.39 -10.20
C ASP A 340 -0.01 4.57 -10.49
N PRO A 341 1.08 4.72 -9.71
CA PRO A 341 2.32 3.99 -9.96
C PRO A 341 2.26 2.51 -9.52
N GLY A 342 1.09 1.97 -9.16
CA GLY A 342 1.00 0.65 -8.52
C GLY A 342 -0.21 -0.19 -8.89
N GLY A 343 -0.58 -0.27 -10.17
CA GLY A 343 -1.72 -1.07 -10.64
C GLY A 343 -1.41 -2.00 -11.81
N THR A 344 -0.51 -2.98 -11.64
CA THR A 344 -0.62 -4.24 -12.39
C THR A 344 -1.41 -5.22 -11.54
N GLU A 345 -2.72 -5.26 -11.75
CA GLU A 345 -3.48 -6.49 -11.52
C GLU A 345 -2.85 -7.57 -12.42
N PRO A 346 -2.60 -8.80 -11.93
CA PRO A 346 -2.28 -9.90 -12.81
C PRO A 346 -3.50 -10.16 -13.70
N GLU A 347 -3.37 -9.89 -15.00
CA GLU A 347 -4.25 -10.44 -16.04
C GLU A 347 -4.16 -11.97 -15.97
N GLU A 348 -5.11 -12.62 -15.30
CA GLU A 348 -5.43 -14.01 -15.61
C GLU A 348 -6.29 -14.03 -16.87
N ALA A 349 -5.61 -14.34 -17.97
CA ALA A 349 -6.20 -14.68 -19.24
C ALA A 349 -7.12 -15.92 -19.11
N GLY A 350 -8.40 -15.71 -19.43
CA GLY A 350 -9.19 -16.56 -20.31
C GLY A 350 -9.45 -18.01 -19.91
N ALA A 351 -10.65 -18.27 -19.37
CA ALA A 351 -11.40 -19.46 -19.72
C ALA A 351 -12.91 -19.12 -19.76
N GLY A 352 -13.44 -19.04 -20.98
CA GLY A 352 -14.83 -18.72 -21.23
C GLY A 352 -15.79 -19.88 -20.98
N GLY A 353 -17.08 -19.52 -20.85
CA GLY A 353 -18.18 -20.31 -21.39
C GLY A 353 -19.15 -20.94 -20.38
N GLY A 354 -20.28 -20.27 -20.13
CA GLY A 354 -21.59 -20.92 -20.33
C GLY A 354 -22.54 -21.08 -19.13
N LYS A 355 -23.67 -20.33 -19.24
CA LYS A 355 -25.06 -20.59 -18.79
C LYS A 355 -25.54 -20.11 -17.41
N GLU A 356 -26.27 -18.98 -17.50
CA GLU A 356 -27.56 -18.61 -16.90
C GLU A 356 -28.16 -19.43 -15.75
N GLY A 357 -28.64 -18.70 -14.71
CA GLY A 357 -29.81 -19.13 -13.94
C GLY A 357 -30.01 -18.54 -12.54
N ARG A 358 -30.75 -17.42 -12.45
CA ARG A 358 -31.65 -16.98 -11.35
C ARG A 358 -31.10 -16.41 -10.01
N LYS A 359 -31.30 -15.08 -9.90
CA LYS A 359 -31.63 -14.21 -8.74
C LYS A 359 -31.63 -14.78 -7.31
N LYS A 360 -30.88 -14.10 -6.42
CA LYS A 360 -31.37 -13.63 -5.12
C LYS A 360 -30.62 -12.36 -4.68
N GLU A 361 -31.37 -11.36 -4.24
CA GLU A 361 -30.91 -10.02 -3.84
C GLU A 361 -30.40 -9.95 -2.39
N THR A 362 -29.69 -8.84 -2.12
CA THR A 362 -29.27 -8.21 -0.84
C THR A 362 -27.84 -8.51 -0.33
N PRO A 363 -27.24 -7.60 0.45
CA PRO A 363 -26.79 -6.27 0.04
C PRO A 363 -25.26 -6.10 0.19
N GLY A 364 -24.69 -5.20 -0.60
CA GLY A 364 -23.25 -4.99 -0.71
C GLY A 364 -22.57 -4.65 0.61
N ARG A 365 -21.38 -5.23 0.80
CA ARG A 365 -20.37 -4.71 1.72
C ARG A 365 -19.03 -4.57 1.01
N VAL A 366 -18.95 -3.42 0.34
CA VAL A 366 -17.81 -2.52 0.21
C VAL A 366 -16.44 -3.20 0.25
N ALA A 367 -15.94 -3.58 -0.93
CA ALA A 367 -14.51 -3.47 -1.17
C ALA A 367 -14.17 -1.98 -0.98
N VAL A 368 -13.43 -1.65 0.08
CA VAL A 368 -12.86 -0.32 0.26
C VAL A 368 -11.71 -0.21 -0.75
N ALA A 369 -12.07 -0.02 -2.01
CA ALA A 369 -11.18 0.61 -2.97
C ALA A 369 -10.88 2.00 -2.38
N VAL A 370 -9.61 2.25 -2.05
CA VAL A 370 -9.13 3.58 -1.69
C VAL A 370 -9.37 4.45 -2.92
N LYS A 371 -10.53 5.12 -2.94
CA LYS A 371 -10.92 5.99 -4.04
C LYS A 371 -9.88 7.09 -4.14
N SER A 372 -9.20 7.14 -5.27
CA SER A 372 -8.32 8.23 -5.71
C SER A 372 -9.06 9.57 -5.64
N GLY A 373 -9.07 10.20 -4.46
CA GLY A 373 -9.81 11.44 -4.20
C GLY A 373 -9.46 12.56 -5.18
N GLY A 374 -8.18 12.64 -5.58
CA GLY A 374 -7.69 13.64 -6.51
C GLY A 374 -8.34 13.60 -7.90
N LEU A 375 -8.65 12.42 -8.45
CA LEU A 375 -9.29 12.31 -9.78
C LEU A 375 -10.69 12.94 -9.75
N TRP A 376 -11.47 12.63 -8.72
CA TRP A 376 -12.83 13.15 -8.57
C TRP A 376 -12.85 14.66 -8.31
N ASP A 377 -11.84 15.19 -7.62
CA ASP A 377 -11.68 16.62 -7.41
C ASP A 377 -11.37 17.36 -8.72
N MET A 378 -10.55 16.77 -9.59
CA MET A 378 -10.31 17.30 -10.95
C MET A 378 -11.55 17.23 -11.83
N VAL A 379 -12.30 16.12 -11.81
CA VAL A 379 -13.55 15.98 -12.56
C VAL A 379 -14.57 17.04 -12.12
N ARG A 380 -14.67 17.29 -10.81
CA ARG A 380 -15.54 18.36 -10.26
C ARG A 380 -15.07 19.75 -10.68
N CYS A 381 -13.77 20.00 -10.68
CA CYS A 381 -13.19 21.26 -11.15
C CYS A 381 -13.51 21.49 -12.64
N TRP A 382 -13.30 20.48 -13.49
CA TRP A 382 -13.63 20.54 -14.92
C TRP A 382 -15.11 20.86 -15.16
N ARG A 383 -16.02 20.17 -14.46
CA ARG A 383 -17.46 20.46 -14.52
C ARG A 383 -17.76 21.93 -14.24
N GLY A 384 -17.15 22.50 -13.19
CA GLY A 384 -17.33 23.90 -12.81
C GLY A 384 -16.84 24.88 -13.88
N VAL A 385 -15.68 24.60 -14.50
CA VAL A 385 -15.13 25.41 -15.59
C VAL A 385 -16.04 25.37 -16.81
N VAL A 386 -16.50 24.18 -17.21
CA VAL A 386 -17.46 24.01 -18.32
C VAL A 386 -18.73 24.81 -18.05
N GLN A 387 -19.30 24.65 -16.86
CA GLN A 387 -20.52 25.38 -16.46
C GLN A 387 -20.32 26.90 -16.56
N GLN A 388 -19.20 27.43 -16.08
CA GLN A 388 -18.90 28.86 -16.13
C GLN A 388 -18.72 29.36 -17.58
N GLN A 389 -18.07 28.58 -18.45
CA GLN A 389 -17.90 28.94 -19.87
C GLN A 389 -19.23 28.97 -20.61
N VAL A 390 -20.09 27.98 -20.37
CA VAL A 390 -21.43 27.91 -20.99
C VAL A 390 -22.32 29.04 -20.45
N GLN A 391 -22.25 29.34 -19.16
CA GLN A 391 -23.00 30.45 -18.56
C GLN A 391 -22.60 31.80 -19.18
N ARG A 392 -21.29 32.09 -19.27
CA ARG A 392 -20.80 33.32 -19.92
C ARG A 392 -21.24 33.42 -21.39
N PHE A 393 -21.23 32.30 -22.12
CA PHE A 393 -21.72 32.25 -23.49
C PHE A 393 -23.22 32.59 -23.57
N LEU A 394 -24.04 32.00 -22.70
CA LEU A 394 -25.48 32.22 -22.68
C LEU A 394 -25.84 33.66 -22.27
N GLU A 395 -25.08 34.26 -21.36
CA GLU A 395 -25.25 35.67 -20.96
C GLU A 395 -24.89 36.63 -22.13
N MET A 396 -23.82 36.34 -22.86
CA MET A 396 -23.31 37.21 -23.94
C MET A 396 -24.00 37.01 -25.29
N SER A 397 -24.42 35.79 -25.60
CA SER A 397 -24.89 35.38 -26.94
C SER A 397 -26.22 34.63 -26.93
N GLY A 398 -26.88 34.50 -25.76
CA GLY A 398 -28.13 33.74 -25.63
C GLY A 398 -29.32 34.28 -26.42
N GLN A 399 -29.29 35.56 -26.80
CA GLN A 399 -30.34 36.23 -27.60
C GLN A 399 -30.00 36.30 -29.10
N ALA A 400 -28.85 35.76 -29.51
CA ALA A 400 -28.42 35.82 -30.91
C ALA A 400 -29.23 34.83 -31.77
N PRO A 401 -29.55 35.17 -33.04
CA PRO A 401 -30.31 34.28 -33.92
C PRO A 401 -29.56 32.99 -34.31
N ASP A 402 -28.22 33.01 -34.19
CA ASP A 402 -27.32 31.88 -34.44
C ASP A 402 -26.86 31.18 -33.14
N VAL A 403 -27.60 31.37 -32.02
CA VAL A 403 -27.25 30.81 -30.71
C VAL A 403 -27.06 29.30 -30.72
N VAL A 404 -27.87 28.55 -31.47
CA VAL A 404 -27.82 27.08 -31.51
C VAL A 404 -26.53 26.60 -32.21
N GLU A 405 -26.15 27.23 -33.32
CA GLU A 405 -24.93 26.90 -34.05
C GLU A 405 -23.68 27.21 -33.22
N ARG A 406 -23.67 28.38 -32.57
CA ARG A 406 -22.59 28.78 -31.65
C ARG A 406 -22.53 27.89 -30.41
N TYR A 407 -23.66 27.44 -29.89
CA TYR A 407 -23.71 26.48 -28.78
C TYR A 407 -23.12 25.12 -29.19
N CYS A 408 -23.48 24.61 -30.37
CA CYS A 408 -22.87 23.39 -30.90
C CYS A 408 -21.36 23.55 -31.15
N ALA A 409 -20.92 24.71 -31.62
CA ALA A 409 -19.50 25.03 -31.79
C ALA A 409 -18.76 25.07 -30.43
N LEU A 410 -19.37 25.66 -29.41
CA LEU A 410 -18.85 25.66 -28.05
C LEU A 410 -18.71 24.24 -27.50
N TYR A 411 -19.73 23.40 -27.68
CA TYR A 411 -19.66 21.99 -27.27
C TYR A 411 -18.52 21.25 -27.97
N ARG A 412 -18.37 21.40 -29.29
CA ARG A 412 -17.26 20.79 -30.04
C ARG A 412 -15.90 21.28 -29.55
N ARG A 413 -15.75 22.58 -29.28
CA ARG A 413 -14.52 23.17 -28.74
C ARG A 413 -14.17 22.63 -27.36
N LEU A 414 -15.13 22.62 -26.43
CA LEU A 414 -14.92 22.11 -25.07
C LEU A 414 -14.67 20.61 -25.04
N ARG A 415 -15.30 19.85 -25.93
CA ARG A 415 -15.04 18.42 -26.10
C ARG A 415 -13.63 18.16 -26.62
N GLY A 416 -13.18 18.90 -27.64
CA GLY A 416 -11.80 18.80 -28.14
C GLY A 416 -10.77 19.13 -27.06
N ALA A 417 -10.97 20.22 -26.32
CA ALA A 417 -10.08 20.59 -25.21
C ALA A 417 -10.07 19.54 -24.09
N MET A 418 -11.22 18.92 -23.77
CA MET A 418 -11.29 17.83 -22.80
C MET A 418 -10.49 16.61 -23.25
N GLU A 419 -10.64 16.21 -24.51
CA GLU A 419 -9.90 15.08 -25.10
C GLU A 419 -8.39 15.33 -25.12
N GLU A 420 -7.95 16.56 -25.39
CA GLU A 420 -6.54 16.96 -25.33
C GLU A 420 -5.94 16.97 -23.91
N LEU A 421 -6.72 17.41 -22.92
CA LEU A 421 -6.24 17.62 -21.55
C LEU A 421 -6.32 16.36 -20.68
N PHE A 422 -7.39 15.58 -20.83
CA PHE A 422 -7.74 14.47 -19.94
C PHE A 422 -7.83 13.11 -20.66
N GLY A 423 -7.76 13.08 -22.00
CA GLY A 423 -7.99 11.89 -22.81
C GLY A 423 -9.48 11.50 -22.88
N GLN A 424 -9.77 10.30 -23.38
CA GLN A 424 -11.16 9.82 -23.58
C GLN A 424 -11.78 9.19 -22.31
N GLN A 425 -11.55 9.78 -21.15
CA GLN A 425 -12.07 9.24 -19.89
C GLN A 425 -13.56 9.55 -19.71
N ALA A 426 -14.37 8.51 -19.50
CA ALA A 426 -15.83 8.63 -19.37
C ALA A 426 -16.28 9.60 -18.25
N ALA A 427 -15.52 9.71 -17.16
CA ALA A 427 -15.82 10.63 -16.06
C ALA A 427 -15.78 12.10 -16.49
N PHE A 428 -14.80 12.49 -17.32
CA PHE A 428 -14.68 13.86 -17.83
C PHE A 428 -15.71 14.17 -18.92
N VAL A 429 -16.09 13.18 -19.73
CA VAL A 429 -17.22 13.28 -20.67
C VAL A 429 -18.54 13.50 -19.93
N ALA A 430 -18.77 12.76 -18.84
CA ALA A 430 -19.95 12.96 -18.00
C ALA A 430 -19.96 14.35 -17.35
N ALA A 431 -18.81 14.82 -16.85
CA ALA A 431 -18.66 16.15 -16.28
C ALA A 431 -18.90 17.27 -17.31
N LEU A 432 -18.50 17.09 -18.57
CA LEU A 432 -18.82 17.99 -19.67
C LEU A 432 -20.35 18.13 -19.81
N GLY A 433 -21.07 17.00 -19.93
CA GLY A 433 -22.53 17.00 -20.04
C GLY A 433 -23.22 17.65 -18.83
N GLN A 434 -22.76 17.33 -17.61
CA GLN A 434 -23.28 17.92 -16.38
C GLN A 434 -23.00 19.43 -16.26
N GLY A 435 -21.88 19.91 -16.81
CA GLY A 435 -21.55 21.34 -16.83
C GLY A 435 -22.50 22.13 -17.73
N PHE A 436 -22.78 21.61 -18.94
CA PHE A 436 -23.77 22.18 -19.85
C PHE A 436 -25.18 22.19 -19.25
N ALA A 437 -25.62 21.05 -18.70
CA ALA A 437 -26.92 20.95 -18.03
C ALA A 437 -27.01 21.93 -16.85
N GLY A 438 -25.96 22.03 -16.03
CA GLY A 438 -25.89 22.94 -14.90
C GLY A 438 -26.06 24.42 -15.29
N ALA A 439 -25.44 24.84 -16.40
CA ALA A 439 -25.55 26.20 -16.90
C ALA A 439 -26.98 26.53 -17.38
N LEU A 440 -27.62 25.60 -18.10
CA LEU A 440 -29.00 25.79 -18.57
C LEU A 440 -30.00 25.87 -17.40
N LEU A 441 -29.78 25.10 -16.34
CA LEU A 441 -30.64 25.12 -15.14
C LEU A 441 -30.52 26.43 -14.33
N GLN A 442 -29.44 27.20 -14.52
CA GLN A 442 -29.21 28.47 -13.81
C GLN A 442 -29.72 29.70 -14.59
N LEU A 443 -30.28 29.51 -15.78
CA LEU A 443 -30.82 30.60 -16.59
C LEU A 443 -32.08 31.23 -15.98
N SER A 444 -32.26 32.52 -16.25
CA SER A 444 -33.54 33.18 -15.98
C SER A 444 -34.66 32.57 -16.83
N PHE A 445 -35.90 32.58 -16.30
CA PHE A 445 -37.05 32.01 -17.00
C PHE A 445 -37.22 32.51 -18.44
N LEU A 446 -37.05 33.83 -18.65
CA LEU A 446 -37.18 34.45 -19.98
C LEU A 446 -36.09 33.99 -20.96
N THR A 447 -34.85 33.86 -20.48
CA THR A 447 -33.73 33.37 -21.30
C THR A 447 -33.94 31.90 -21.66
N THR A 448 -34.42 31.09 -20.72
CA THR A 448 -34.70 29.66 -20.94
C THR A 448 -35.76 29.47 -22.01
N LEU A 449 -36.85 30.25 -21.99
CA LEU A 449 -37.89 30.19 -23.02
C LEU A 449 -37.33 30.52 -24.41
N HIS A 450 -36.59 31.64 -24.51
CA HIS A 450 -36.02 32.06 -25.78
C HIS A 450 -35.04 31.01 -26.35
N VAL A 451 -34.11 30.54 -25.53
CA VAL A 451 -33.13 29.51 -25.96
C VAL A 451 -33.86 28.24 -26.40
N SER A 452 -34.85 27.77 -25.64
CA SER A 452 -35.63 26.58 -25.99
C SER A 452 -36.37 26.73 -27.32
N GLU A 453 -36.95 27.91 -27.57
CA GLU A 453 -37.61 28.22 -28.84
C GLU A 453 -36.63 28.20 -30.02
N GLN A 454 -35.44 28.78 -29.86
CA GLN A 454 -34.41 28.76 -30.91
C GLN A 454 -33.95 27.33 -31.22
N PHE A 455 -33.76 26.50 -30.20
CA PHE A 455 -33.44 25.08 -30.40
C PHE A 455 -34.56 24.34 -31.15
N ALA A 456 -35.83 24.58 -30.81
CA ALA A 456 -36.97 23.96 -31.49
C ALA A 456 -37.03 24.38 -32.97
N ARG A 457 -36.87 25.68 -33.27
CA ARG A 457 -36.83 26.20 -34.65
C ARG A 457 -35.66 25.64 -35.46
N TYR A 458 -34.49 25.50 -34.83
CA TYR A 458 -33.32 24.92 -35.49
C TYR A 458 -33.53 23.44 -35.83
N LEU A 459 -34.09 22.67 -34.91
CA LEU A 459 -34.42 21.26 -35.14
C LEU A 459 -35.47 21.08 -36.23
N ASP A 460 -36.53 21.90 -36.23
CA ASP A 460 -37.56 21.90 -37.26
C ASP A 460 -36.97 22.13 -38.66
N ARG A 461 -36.09 23.13 -38.81
CA ARG A 461 -35.35 23.36 -40.06
C ARG A 461 -34.49 22.17 -40.46
N LYS A 462 -33.75 21.57 -39.52
CA LYS A 462 -32.90 20.40 -39.80
C LYS A 462 -33.70 19.17 -40.21
N VAL A 463 -34.91 18.99 -39.67
CA VAL A 463 -35.81 17.89 -40.06
C VAL A 463 -36.41 18.14 -41.44
N GLN A 464 -36.71 19.40 -41.81
CA GLN A 464 -37.19 19.74 -43.14
C GLN A 464 -36.12 19.63 -44.24
N GLU A 465 -34.84 19.73 -43.86
CA GLU A 465 -33.68 19.53 -44.74
C GLU A 465 -33.30 18.05 -44.96
N LEU A 466 -33.84 17.13 -44.15
CA LEU A 466 -33.67 15.68 -44.26
C LEU A 466 -34.78 15.07 -45.13
#